data_AF-A0A4Q3R2V1-F1
#
_entry.id   AF-A0A4Q3R2V1-F1
#
_cell.length_a   1.000
_cell.length_b   1.000
_cell.length_c   1.000
_cell.angle_alpha   90.00
_cell.angle_beta   90.00
_cell.angle_gamma   90.00
#
_symmetry.space_group_name_H-M   'P 1'
#
loop_
_entity.id
_entity.type
_entity.pdbx_description
1 polymer ?
#
loop_
_entity_poly.entity_id
_entity_poly.type
_entity_poly.pdbx_seq_one_letter_code
_entity_poly.pdbx_strand_id
1 'polypeptide(L)'
;WMQNFMAAFFLVFSFFKLLDLKGFAESYSTYDIVAKGWMGWGYVYAFIELLLGVAFLTRFNPFITNAATFVVMTISIIGVLQSVLNKRKIKCACLGAVFNLPMSTVTIIEDGLMIAMSAVMLLQLI
;
A
#
# COMPACT_ATOMS: atom_id res chain seq x y z
N TRP A 1 13.68 -10.32 11.78
CA TRP A 1 12.28 -10.24 12.25
C TRP A 1 11.51 -9.17 11.47
N MET A 2 11.99 -7.92 11.42
CA MET A 2 11.36 -6.82 10.66
C MET A 2 11.07 -7.15 9.18
N GLN A 3 12.00 -7.75 8.42
CA GLN A 3 11.74 -8.15 7.02
C GLN A 3 10.60 -9.15 6.85
N ASN A 4 10.51 -10.17 7.72
CA ASN A 4 9.46 -11.19 7.61
C ASN A 4 8.08 -10.58 7.92
N PHE A 5 8.03 -9.62 8.85
CA PHE A 5 6.82 -8.86 9.15
C PHE A 5 6.39 -8.02 7.94
N MET A 6 7.32 -7.29 7.32
CA MET A 6 7.04 -6.52 6.09
C MET A 6 6.62 -7.43 4.93
N ALA A 7 7.27 -8.59 4.74
CA ALA A 7 6.90 -9.56 3.71
C ALA A 7 5.47 -10.06 3.89
N ALA A 8 5.12 -10.52 5.09
CA ALA A 8 3.79 -11.01 5.41
C ALA A 8 2.74 -9.92 5.22
N PHE A 9 3.05 -8.70 5.66
CA PHE A 9 2.17 -7.54 5.52
C PHE A 9 1.88 -7.24 4.05
N PHE A 10 2.90 -7.04 3.22
CA PHE A 10 2.72 -6.77 1.79
C PHE A 10 1.98 -7.87 1.05
N LEU A 11 2.28 -9.14 1.35
CA LEU A 11 1.62 -10.28 0.72
C LEU A 11 0.14 -10.36 1.10
N VAL A 12 -0.21 -10.19 2.37
CA VAL A 12 -1.60 -10.24 2.84
C VAL A 12 -2.41 -9.06 2.28
N PHE A 13 -1.86 -7.84 2.33
CA PHE A 13 -2.54 -6.66 1.83
C PHE A 13 -2.68 -6.65 0.32
N SER A 14 -1.65 -7.08 -0.42
CA SER A 14 -1.76 -7.26 -1.87
C SER A 14 -2.79 -8.34 -2.21
N PHE A 15 -2.83 -9.45 -1.47
CA PHE A 15 -3.82 -10.51 -1.70
C PHE A 15 -5.26 -10.00 -1.57
N PHE A 16 -5.56 -9.21 -0.54
CA PHE A 16 -6.89 -8.60 -0.40
C PHE A 16 -7.24 -7.64 -1.55
N LYS A 17 -6.25 -6.91 -2.08
CA LYS A 17 -6.43 -6.05 -3.26
C LYS A 17 -6.64 -6.87 -4.54
N LEU A 18 -5.95 -8.00 -4.69
CA LEU A 18 -6.10 -8.90 -5.83
C LEU A 18 -7.46 -9.61 -5.85
N LEU A 19 -8.03 -9.88 -4.66
CA LEU A 19 -9.34 -10.53 -4.52
C LEU A 19 -10.47 -9.71 -5.17
N ASP A 20 -10.38 -8.37 -5.09
CA ASP A 20 -11.28 -7.45 -5.79
C ASP A 20 -10.50 -6.30 -6.44
N LEU A 21 -9.71 -6.66 -7.46
CA LEU A 21 -8.82 -5.75 -8.17
C LEU A 21 -9.57 -4.57 -8.81
N LYS A 22 -10.77 -4.85 -9.33
CA LYS A 22 -11.60 -3.86 -10.03
C LYS A 22 -12.24 -2.89 -9.04
N GLY A 23 -12.84 -3.38 -7.96
CA GLY A 23 -13.40 -2.55 -6.90
C GLY A 23 -12.33 -1.75 -6.15
N PHE A 24 -11.12 -2.31 -6.00
CA PHE A 24 -9.97 -1.56 -5.51
C PHE A 24 -9.60 -0.43 -6.47
N ALA A 25 -9.35 -0.70 -7.75
CA ALA A 25 -8.94 0.32 -8.72
C ALA A 25 -10.01 1.41 -8.91
N GLU A 26 -11.29 1.04 -8.91
CA GLU A 26 -12.41 1.97 -8.99
C GLU A 26 -12.46 2.87 -7.76
N SER A 27 -12.37 2.30 -6.56
CA SER A 27 -12.28 3.06 -5.30
C SER A 27 -11.02 3.94 -5.29
N TYR A 28 -9.85 3.40 -5.64
CA TYR A 28 -8.56 4.11 -5.69
C TYR A 28 -8.58 5.29 -6.66
N SER A 29 -9.22 5.13 -7.82
CA SER A 29 -9.40 6.21 -8.82
C SER A 29 -10.27 7.37 -8.34
N THR A 30 -11.15 7.15 -7.36
CA THR A 30 -12.01 8.22 -6.84
C THR A 30 -11.30 9.19 -5.88
N TYR A 31 -10.13 8.84 -5.34
CA TYR A 31 -9.41 9.70 -4.40
C TYR A 31 -7.94 10.00 -4.75
N ASP A 32 -7.25 9.15 -5.49
CA ASP A 32 -5.84 9.37 -5.85
C ASP A 32 -5.71 10.22 -7.13
N ILE A 33 -4.79 11.21 -7.15
CA ILE A 33 -4.62 12.13 -8.29
C ILE A 33 -4.10 11.44 -9.55
N VAL A 34 -3.24 10.43 -9.38
CA VAL A 34 -2.68 9.66 -10.49
C VAL A 34 -3.73 8.67 -10.99
N ALA A 35 -4.45 8.02 -10.08
CA ALA A 35 -5.52 7.08 -10.44
C ALA A 35 -6.77 7.75 -11.02
N LYS A 36 -7.02 9.03 -10.68
CA LYS A 36 -8.08 9.85 -11.30
C LYS A 36 -7.78 10.16 -12.76
N GLY A 37 -6.50 10.32 -13.11
CA GLY A 37 -6.05 10.49 -14.50
C GLY A 37 -5.92 9.15 -15.23
N TRP A 38 -5.51 8.10 -14.54
CA TRP A 38 -5.32 6.76 -15.11
C TRP A 38 -5.73 5.66 -14.13
N MET A 39 -6.93 5.10 -14.32
CA MET A 39 -7.43 3.95 -13.55
C MET A 39 -6.44 2.77 -13.55
N GLY A 40 -5.61 2.64 -14.59
CA GLY A 40 -4.54 1.66 -14.70
C GLY A 40 -3.54 1.70 -13.54
N TRP A 41 -3.34 2.86 -12.91
CA TRP A 41 -2.40 3.01 -11.81
C TRP A 41 -2.77 2.20 -10.57
N GLY A 42 -4.07 2.09 -10.24
CA GLY A 42 -4.53 1.27 -9.12
C GLY A 42 -4.21 -0.21 -9.31
N TYR A 43 -4.29 -0.71 -10.56
CA TYR A 43 -3.90 -2.07 -10.90
C TYR A 43 -2.38 -2.27 -10.74
N VAL A 44 -1.58 -1.36 -11.30
CA VAL A 44 -0.12 -1.42 -11.22
C VAL A 44 0.34 -1.40 -9.76
N TYR A 45 -0.28 -0.58 -8.92
CA TYR A 45 0.04 -0.49 -7.49
C TYR A 45 -0.13 -1.82 -6.75
N ALA A 46 -1.25 -2.52 -6.96
CA ALA A 46 -1.51 -3.82 -6.32
C ALA A 46 -0.43 -4.87 -6.68
N PHE A 47 0.09 -4.84 -7.91
CA PHE A 47 1.20 -5.69 -8.34
C PHE A 47 2.55 -5.26 -7.77
N ILE A 48 2.81 -3.96 -7.63
CA ILE A 48 4.04 -3.45 -6.99
C ILE A 48 4.14 -3.95 -5.55
N GLU A 49 3.05 -3.90 -4.79
CA GLU A 49 3.02 -4.41 -3.42
C GLU A 49 3.27 -5.92 -3.34
N LEU A 50 2.72 -6.69 -4.30
CA LEU A 50 3.00 -8.12 -4.38
C LEU A 50 4.49 -8.37 -4.62
N LEU A 51 5.08 -7.66 -5.57
CA LEU A 51 6.51 -7.79 -5.90
C LEU A 51 7.39 -7.42 -4.72
N LEU A 52 7.06 -6.36 -3.97
CA LEU A 52 7.76 -5.98 -2.75
C LEU A 52 7.64 -7.06 -1.67
N GLY A 53 6.44 -7.62 -1.46
CA GLY A 53 6.24 -8.73 -0.52
C GLY A 53 7.08 -9.96 -0.86
N VAL A 54 7.14 -10.34 -2.15
CA VAL A 54 7.99 -11.43 -2.64
C VAL A 54 9.48 -11.08 -2.50
N ALA A 55 9.89 -9.84 -2.77
CA ALA A 55 11.27 -9.39 -2.62
C ALA A 55 11.74 -9.44 -1.15
N PHE A 56 10.88 -9.04 -0.21
CA PHE A 56 11.16 -9.19 1.23
C PHE A 56 11.22 -10.65 1.66
N LEU A 57 10.35 -11.51 1.12
CA LEU A 57 10.33 -12.93 1.45
C LEU A 57 11.58 -13.68 0.94
N THR A 58 11.99 -13.37 -0.29
CA THR A 58 13.18 -13.95 -0.94
C THR A 58 14.49 -13.32 -0.48
N ARG A 59 14.43 -12.26 0.35
CA ARG A 59 15.58 -11.44 0.77
C ARG A 59 16.40 -10.95 -0.42
N PHE A 60 15.74 -10.65 -1.53
CA PHE A 60 16.41 -10.12 -2.71
C PHE A 60 16.95 -8.73 -2.38
N ASN A 61 18.27 -8.56 -2.44
CA ASN A 61 19.04 -7.35 -2.12
C ASN A 61 18.33 -6.37 -1.15
N PRO A 62 18.57 -6.47 0.17
CA PRO A 62 17.84 -5.69 1.17
C PRO A 62 17.97 -4.18 0.97
N PHE A 63 19.07 -3.69 0.39
CA PHE A 63 19.25 -2.27 0.12
C PHE A 63 18.24 -1.75 -0.91
N ILE A 64 18.15 -2.42 -2.06
CA ILE A 64 17.24 -2.02 -3.15
C ILE A 64 15.79 -2.19 -2.72
N THR A 65 15.46 -3.30 -2.07
CA THR A 65 14.10 -3.58 -1.60
C THR A 65 13.64 -2.55 -0.57
N ASN A 66 14.48 -2.20 0.41
CA ASN A 66 14.13 -1.17 1.39
C ASN A 66 13.98 0.21 0.76
N ALA A 67 14.87 0.59 -0.18
CA ALA A 67 14.78 1.86 -0.90
C ALA A 67 13.51 1.96 -1.75
N ALA A 68 13.20 0.91 -2.51
CA ALA A 68 11.96 0.83 -3.29
C ALA A 68 10.72 0.90 -2.39
N THR A 69 10.73 0.19 -1.27
CA THR A 69 9.64 0.21 -0.29
C THR A 69 9.44 1.61 0.27
N PHE A 70 10.52 2.29 0.66
CA PHE A 70 10.44 3.65 1.20
C PHE A 70 9.79 4.61 0.20
N VAL A 71 10.19 4.54 -1.08
CA VAL A 71 9.62 5.37 -2.14
C VAL A 71 8.14 5.04 -2.37
N VAL A 72 7.80 3.76 -2.54
CA VAL A 72 6.43 3.31 -2.83
C VAL A 72 5.49 3.65 -1.66
N MET A 73 5.93 3.43 -0.41
CA MET A 73 5.14 3.77 0.78
C MET A 73 5.00 5.27 0.97
N THR A 74 6.02 6.07 0.65
CA THR A 74 5.90 7.54 0.67
C THR A 74 4.90 8.05 -0.37
N ILE A 75 4.86 7.44 -1.55
CA ILE A 75 3.86 7.78 -2.57
C ILE A 75 2.45 7.34 -2.10
N SER A 76 2.33 6.14 -1.52
CA SER A 76 1.09 5.60 -0.98
C SER A 76 0.50 6.48 0.13
N ILE A 77 1.32 6.88 1.12
CA ILE A 77 0.87 7.70 2.24
C ILE A 77 0.40 9.09 1.77
N ILE A 78 1.03 9.68 0.74
CA ILE A 78 0.59 10.94 0.14
C ILE A 78 -0.81 10.76 -0.48
N GLY A 79 -1.04 9.68 -1.23
CA GLY A 79 -2.35 9.36 -1.80
C GLY A 79 -3.44 9.16 -0.73
N VAL A 80 -3.11 8.48 0.37
CA VAL A 80 -4.02 8.27 1.50
C VAL A 80 -4.29 9.58 2.26
N LEU A 81 -3.27 10.37 2.57
CA LEU A 81 -3.40 11.69 3.21
C LEU A 81 -4.32 12.60 2.40
N GLN A 82 -4.16 12.60 1.08
CA GLN A 82 -4.98 13.40 0.18
C GLN A 82 -6.44 12.93 0.13
N SER A 83 -6.67 11.62 0.23
CA SER A 83 -8.01 11.02 0.36
C SER A 83 -8.71 11.45 1.66
N VAL A 84 -7.99 11.43 2.79
CA VAL A 84 -8.49 11.88 4.11
C VAL A 84 -8.86 13.35 4.09
N LEU A 85 -7.98 14.19 3.54
CA LEU A 85 -8.16 15.64 3.48
C LEU A 85 -9.34 16.04 2.57
N ASN A 86 -9.62 15.24 1.53
CA ASN A 86 -10.73 15.51 0.61
C ASN A 86 -12.12 15.15 1.15
N LYS A 87 -12.25 14.57 2.37
CA LYS A 87 -13.53 14.24 3.05
C LYS A 87 -14.63 13.69 2.13
N ARG A 88 -14.28 12.93 1.09
CA ARG A 88 -15.29 12.41 0.15
C ARG A 88 -15.88 11.12 0.70
N LYS A 89 -17.17 11.16 1.02
CA LYS A 89 -17.96 9.95 1.35
C LYS A 89 -18.09 9.10 0.09
N ILE A 90 -17.29 8.05 -0.03
CA ILE A 90 -17.44 7.06 -1.10
C ILE A 90 -18.20 5.87 -0.52
N LYS A 91 -19.40 5.63 -1.05
CA LYS A 91 -20.17 4.39 -0.83
C LYS A 91 -19.58 3.31 -1.73
N CYS A 92 -19.16 2.20 -1.13
CA CYS A 92 -18.57 1.03 -1.81
C CYS A 92 -19.61 0.14 -2.49
N ALA A 93 -19.19 -0.57 -3.55
CA ALA A 93 -19.93 -1.70 -4.12
C ALA A 93 -19.26 -3.07 -3.92
N CYS A 94 -18.00 -3.16 -3.49
CA CYS A 94 -17.30 -4.46 -3.49
C CYS A 94 -16.75 -4.94 -2.14
N LEU A 95 -16.32 -4.06 -1.23
CA LEU A 95 -15.76 -4.48 0.08
C LEU A 95 -16.31 -3.68 1.27
N GLY A 96 -17.51 -3.11 1.09
CA GLY A 96 -18.31 -2.56 2.20
C GLY A 96 -19.18 -3.60 2.92
N ALA A 97 -19.14 -4.88 2.52
CA ALA A 97 -20.08 -5.90 2.98
C ALA A 97 -19.59 -6.78 4.15
N VAL A 98 -18.28 -6.79 4.48
CA VAL A 98 -17.75 -7.66 5.55
C VAL A 98 -17.05 -6.89 6.68
N PHE A 99 -16.39 -5.76 6.42
CA PHE A 99 -15.79 -4.93 7.47
C PHE A 99 -16.03 -3.43 7.24
N ASN A 100 -16.90 -2.84 8.06
CA ASN A 100 -17.05 -1.39 8.24
C ASN A 100 -15.89 -0.83 9.08
N LEU A 101 -14.66 -0.96 8.57
CA LEU A 101 -13.50 -0.29 9.17
C LEU A 101 -13.09 0.85 8.24
N PRO A 102 -12.94 2.08 8.74
CA PRO A 102 -12.38 3.17 7.95
C PRO A 102 -10.93 2.80 7.62
N MET A 103 -10.72 2.22 6.42
CA MET A 103 -9.39 1.89 5.88
C MET A 103 -8.43 3.06 6.06
N SER A 104 -8.93 4.29 5.93
CA SER A 104 -8.15 5.52 6.12
C SER A 104 -7.29 5.56 7.39
N THR A 105 -7.79 5.20 8.56
CA THR A 105 -7.03 5.41 9.82
C THR A 105 -6.04 4.28 10.07
N VAL A 106 -6.41 3.05 9.70
CA VAL A 106 -5.56 1.86 9.87
C VAL A 106 -4.42 1.87 8.85
N THR A 107 -4.71 2.21 7.58
CA THR A 107 -3.69 2.26 6.52
C THR A 107 -2.66 3.38 6.75
N ILE A 108 -3.05 4.52 7.34
CA ILE A 108 -2.07 5.57 7.72
C ILE A 108 -1.09 5.07 8.78
N ILE A 109 -1.59 4.37 9.79
CA ILE A 109 -0.75 3.80 10.86
C ILE A 109 0.16 2.71 10.28
N GLU A 110 -0.37 1.89 9.39
CA GLU A 110 0.36 0.81 8.72
C GLU A 110 1.44 1.33 7.77
N ASP A 111 1.12 2.21 6.83
CA ASP A 111 2.08 2.83 5.91
C ASP A 111 3.15 3.61 6.69
N GLY A 112 2.75 4.35 7.74
CA GLY A 112 3.69 5.06 8.61
C GLY A 112 4.66 4.13 9.34
N LEU A 113 4.16 3.00 9.85
CA LEU A 113 4.98 1.99 10.51
C LEU A 113 5.94 1.32 9.52
N MET A 114 5.48 1.00 8.31
CA MET A 114 6.33 0.43 7.26
C MET A 114 7.42 1.39 6.79
N ILE A 115 7.11 2.69 6.66
CA ILE A 115 8.10 3.73 6.36
C ILE A 115 9.16 3.79 7.47
N ALA A 116 8.74 3.86 8.73
CA ALA A 116 9.67 3.88 9.86
C ALA A 116 10.57 2.64 9.91
N MET A 117 9.99 1.45 9.71
CA MET A 117 10.74 0.19 9.67
C MET A 117 11.73 0.16 8.49
N SER A 118 11.30 0.54 7.28
CA SER A 118 12.19 0.59 6.10
C SER A 118 13.33 1.58 6.27
N ALA A 119 13.07 2.76 6.87
CA ALA A 119 14.09 3.77 7.15
C ALA A 119 15.11 3.28 8.18
N VAL A 120 14.66 2.64 9.27
CA VAL A 120 15.56 2.02 10.26
C VAL A 120 16.42 0.93 9.61
N MET A 121 15.82 0.09 8.77
CA MET A 121 16.55 -0.96 8.07
C MET A 121 17.55 -0.41 7.05
N LEU A 122 17.26 0.72 6.41
CA LEU A 122 18.21 1.45 5.54
C LEU A 122 19.36 2.06 6.33
N LEU A 123 19.08 2.71 7.47
CA LEU A 123 20.09 3.30 8.35
C LEU A 123 21.01 2.24 8.99
N GLN A 124 20.51 1.03 9.21
CA GLN A 124 21.33 -0.10 9.68
C GLN A 124 22.18 -0.74 8.58
N LEU A 125 21.84 -0.53 7.31
CA LEU A 125 22.54 -1.10 6.17
C LEU A 125 23.65 -0.19 5.60
N ILE A 126 23.61 1.10 5.97
CA ILE A 126 24.60 2.14 5.64
C ILE A 126 25.70 2.15 6.69
#